data_AF-G8ZRG8-F1
#
_entry.id   AF-G8ZRG8-F1
#
_cell.length_a   1.000
_cell.length_b   1.000
_cell.length_c   1.000
_cell.angle_alpha   90.00
_cell.angle_beta   90.00
_cell.angle_gamma   90.00
#
_symmetry.space_group_name_H-M   'P 1'
#
loop_
_entity.id
_entity.type
_entity.pdbx_description
1 polymer ?
#
loop_
_entity_poly.entity_id
_entity_poly.type
_entity_poly.pdbx_seq_one_letter_code
_entity_poly.pdbx_strand_id
1 'polypeptide(L)'
;MSYAVLLPRNMTSLGEAYKYIDGAEQESRNGNLSEALEKYRHALDNLIVKEEGAEEVRLGPEVVEAIKLLRQDINDRVRDIEALVELQRPTTARSTSLSGTILTNLNSSSQNVASVRPWDVVRGGNPAAGMQVDPLLLKILNKLQNEIIAKLEEKIVEKDYHKGQSIESIVNQSLMQFGKDLAIYEQKNYKEFNARLEKANNENKKLSNQIVKLRERWDSLVESAKQRRTRQQDNLNGNNSG
;
A
#
# COMPACT_ATOMS: atom_id res chain seq x y z
N MET A 1 -26.16 43.04 25.08
CA MET A 1 -24.81 42.54 25.43
C MET A 1 -24.66 41.19 24.77
N SER A 2 -24.01 41.14 23.60
CA SER A 2 -23.74 39.89 22.88
C SER A 2 -22.57 39.18 23.54
N TYR A 3 -22.82 38.00 24.11
CA TYR A 3 -21.76 37.10 24.55
C TYR A 3 -21.20 36.38 23.33
N ALA A 4 -20.02 36.82 22.87
CA ALA A 4 -19.22 36.06 21.92
C ALA A 4 -18.63 34.85 22.66
N VAL A 5 -19.13 33.66 22.33
CA VAL A 5 -18.58 32.38 22.80
C VAL A 5 -17.25 32.17 22.07
N LEU A 6 -16.14 32.43 22.76
CA LEU A 6 -14.80 32.05 22.31
C LEU A 6 -14.67 30.53 22.44
N LEU A 7 -14.79 29.84 21.30
CA LEU A 7 -14.48 28.42 21.20
C LEU A 7 -12.96 28.19 21.31
N PRO A 8 -12.52 27.14 22.02
CA PRO A 8 -11.11 26.84 22.24
C PRO A 8 -10.39 26.46 20.93
N ARG A 9 -9.19 27.03 20.73
CA ARG A 9 -8.39 27.03 19.50
C ARG A 9 -7.80 25.67 19.06
N ASN A 10 -8.03 24.60 19.83
CA ASN A 10 -7.31 23.33 19.67
C ASN A 10 -8.14 22.20 19.01
N MET A 11 -9.47 22.27 19.02
CA MET A 11 -10.30 21.32 18.25
C MET A 11 -10.53 21.75 16.80
N THR A 12 -10.27 23.01 16.47
CA THR A 12 -10.26 23.50 15.09
C THR A 12 -9.03 23.01 14.32
N SER A 13 -7.86 22.90 14.99
CA SER A 13 -6.58 22.55 14.36
C SER A 13 -6.54 21.14 13.76
N LEU A 14 -7.02 20.11 14.48
CA LEU A 14 -7.00 18.72 13.98
C LEU A 14 -8.06 18.48 12.91
N GLY A 15 -9.27 19.03 13.09
CA GLY A 15 -10.34 18.93 12.09
C GLY A 15 -9.98 19.64 10.78
N GLU A 16 -9.28 20.77 10.86
CA GLU A 16 -8.73 21.45 9.68
C GLU A 16 -7.59 20.66 9.04
N ALA A 17 -6.68 20.07 9.83
CA ALA A 17 -5.64 19.18 9.31
C ALA A 17 -6.23 18.01 8.51
N TYR A 18 -7.28 17.34 9.01
CA TYR A 18 -7.95 16.27 8.26
C TYR A 18 -8.61 16.75 6.96
N LYS A 19 -9.20 17.96 6.94
CA LYS A 19 -9.73 18.53 5.69
C LYS A 19 -8.62 18.77 4.66
N TYR A 20 -7.45 19.22 5.09
CA TYR A 20 -6.30 19.38 4.20
C TYR A 20 -5.75 18.04 3.72
N ILE A 21 -5.76 17.00 4.56
CA ILE A 21 -5.36 15.64 4.17
C ILE A 21 -6.33 15.06 3.12
N ASP A 22 -7.64 15.13 3.37
CA ASP A 22 -8.65 14.65 2.43
C ASP A 22 -8.55 15.38 1.07
N GLY A 23 -8.37 16.70 1.11
CA GLY A 23 -8.14 17.51 -0.09
C GLY A 23 -6.86 17.15 -0.82
N ALA A 24 -5.76 16.89 -0.09
CA ALA A 24 -4.48 16.48 -0.67
C ALA A 24 -4.56 15.09 -1.32
N GLU A 25 -5.29 14.15 -0.70
CA GLU A 25 -5.52 12.82 -1.28
C GLU A 25 -6.33 12.91 -2.57
N GLN A 26 -7.35 13.78 -2.61
CA GLN A 26 -8.16 13.99 -3.81
C GLN A 26 -7.31 14.56 -4.95
N GLU A 27 -6.46 15.56 -4.70
CA GLU A 27 -5.54 16.09 -5.72
C GLU A 27 -4.48 15.08 -6.15
N SER A 28 -3.97 14.28 -5.22
CA SER A 28 -3.04 13.19 -5.52
C SER A 28 -3.67 12.16 -6.47
N ARG A 29 -4.96 11.84 -6.29
CA ARG A 29 -5.71 10.95 -7.20
C ARG A 29 -5.98 11.59 -8.56
N ASN A 30 -6.16 12.91 -8.61
CA ASN A 30 -6.38 13.66 -9.85
C ASN A 30 -5.08 13.90 -10.66
N GLY A 31 -3.91 13.56 -10.10
CA GLY A 31 -2.60 13.80 -10.72
C GLY A 31 -2.05 15.21 -10.51
N ASN A 32 -2.73 16.05 -9.72
CA ASN A 32 -2.32 17.41 -9.39
C ASN A 32 -1.31 17.42 -8.22
N LEU A 33 -0.11 16.89 -8.48
CA LEU A 33 0.88 16.64 -7.43
C LEU A 33 1.38 17.91 -6.72
N SER A 34 1.48 19.04 -7.43
CA SER A 34 1.90 20.32 -6.84
C SER A 34 0.89 20.85 -5.83
N GLU A 35 -0.41 20.75 -6.14
CA GLU A 35 -1.48 21.21 -5.25
C GLU A 35 -1.68 20.24 -4.07
N ALA A 36 -1.46 18.94 -4.28
CA ALA A 36 -1.42 17.95 -3.21
C ALA A 36 -0.29 18.27 -2.20
N LEU A 37 0.89 18.66 -2.67
CA LEU A 37 2.01 19.04 -1.80
C LEU A 37 1.71 20.27 -0.93
N GLU A 38 1.11 21.30 -1.52
CA GLU A 38 0.72 22.50 -0.78
C GLU A 38 -0.30 22.16 0.33
N LYS A 39 -1.30 21.33 0.01
CA LYS A 39 -2.31 20.88 0.98
C LYS A 39 -1.69 20.01 2.09
N TYR A 40 -0.76 19.11 1.78
CA TYR A 40 -0.05 18.34 2.82
C TYR A 40 0.85 19.23 3.71
N ARG A 41 1.50 20.26 3.16
CA ARG A 41 2.27 21.23 3.95
C ARG A 41 1.37 22.03 4.89
N HIS A 42 0.20 22.46 4.42
CA HIS A 42 -0.80 23.09 5.29
C HIS A 42 -1.33 22.14 6.37
N ALA A 43 -1.49 20.85 6.09
CA ALA A 43 -1.83 19.87 7.12
C ALA A 43 -0.76 19.77 8.21
N LEU A 44 0.54 19.81 7.84
CA LEU A 44 1.65 19.79 8.80
C LEU A 44 1.70 21.04 9.68
N ASP A 45 1.43 22.22 9.12
CA ASP A 45 1.39 23.48 9.86
C ASP A 45 0.25 23.50 10.91
N ASN A 46 -0.85 22.81 10.61
CA ASN A 46 -1.98 22.67 11.53
C ASN A 46 -1.82 21.53 12.56
N LEU A 47 -0.76 20.72 12.43
CA LEU A 47 -0.41 19.64 13.38
C LEU A 47 0.72 20.04 14.34
N ILE A 48 0.99 21.34 14.49
CA ILE A 48 1.98 21.85 15.45
C ILE A 48 1.43 21.69 16.87
N VAL A 49 1.91 20.66 17.56
CA VAL A 49 1.76 20.53 19.02
C VAL A 49 2.68 21.59 19.65
N LYS A 50 2.11 22.69 20.14
CA LYS A 50 2.86 23.62 21.00
C LYS A 50 3.10 22.93 22.34
N GLU A 51 4.33 22.49 22.59
CA GLU A 51 4.71 21.86 23.87
C GLU A 51 4.95 22.88 25.00
N GLU A 52 4.80 24.20 24.78
CA GLU A 52 5.06 25.19 25.82
C GLU A 52 4.00 26.30 25.92
N GLY A 53 3.47 26.44 27.14
CA GLY A 53 2.99 27.70 27.69
C GLY A 53 1.48 27.86 27.83
N ALA A 54 1.03 27.77 29.09
CA ALA A 54 -0.24 28.24 29.65
C ALA A 54 -1.51 27.38 29.45
N GLU A 55 -1.93 26.75 30.56
CA GLU A 55 -3.31 26.40 30.95
C GLU A 55 -4.28 25.78 29.91
N GLU A 56 -3.78 25.13 28.87
CA GLU A 56 -4.62 24.33 27.96
C GLU A 56 -4.54 22.85 28.30
N VAL A 57 -5.72 22.22 28.31
CA VAL A 57 -6.01 20.80 28.53
C VAL A 57 -4.81 19.92 28.16
N ARG A 58 -4.17 19.31 29.17
CA ARG A 58 -3.11 18.32 28.95
C ARG A 58 -3.67 17.20 28.10
N LEU A 59 -3.29 17.18 26.82
CA LEU A 59 -3.59 16.06 25.92
C LEU A 59 -2.98 14.80 26.54
N GLY A 60 -3.73 13.69 26.54
CA GLY A 60 -3.22 12.41 27.00
C GLY A 60 -1.97 12.00 26.21
N PRO A 61 -1.02 11.30 26.83
CA PRO A 61 0.22 10.89 26.16
C PRO A 61 -0.05 10.10 24.87
N GLU A 62 -1.15 9.34 24.82
CA GLU A 62 -1.60 8.57 23.66
C GLU A 62 -2.04 9.48 22.49
N VAL A 63 -2.66 10.63 22.79
CA VAL A 63 -3.11 11.59 21.77
C VAL A 63 -1.91 12.34 21.20
N VAL A 64 -0.95 12.69 22.05
CA VAL A 64 0.32 13.29 21.62
C VAL A 64 1.11 12.32 20.73
N GLU A 65 1.16 11.05 21.10
CA GLU A 65 1.78 9.99 20.29
C GLU A 65 1.06 9.80 18.94
N ALA A 66 -0.28 9.76 18.93
CA ALA A 66 -1.07 9.66 17.71
C ALA A 66 -0.83 10.85 16.76
N ILE A 67 -0.74 12.08 17.28
CA ILE A 67 -0.42 13.27 16.46
C ILE A 67 1.01 13.19 15.91
N LYS A 68 1.97 12.67 16.69
CA LYS A 68 3.36 12.45 16.22
C LYS A 68 3.41 11.43 15.08
N LEU A 69 2.70 10.32 15.20
CA LEU A 69 2.58 9.30 14.15
C LEU A 69 1.91 9.86 12.88
N LEU A 70 0.81 10.60 13.03
CA LEU A 70 0.12 11.25 11.91
C LEU A 70 1.04 12.22 11.16
N ARG A 71 1.83 13.01 11.92
CA ARG A 71 2.80 13.94 11.33
C ARG A 71 3.91 13.20 10.58
N GLN A 72 4.35 12.05 11.08
CA GLN A 72 5.34 11.23 10.40
C GLN A 72 4.77 10.69 9.08
N ASP A 73 3.56 10.11 9.10
CA ASP A 73 2.89 9.59 7.91
C ASP A 73 2.73 10.66 6.82
N ILE A 74 2.32 11.88 7.21
CA ILE A 74 2.18 13.00 6.25
C ILE A 74 3.53 13.43 5.68
N ASN A 75 4.60 13.44 6.49
CA ASN A 75 5.94 13.77 6.00
C ASN A 75 6.47 12.74 5.00
N ASP A 76 6.27 11.45 5.28
CA ASP A 76 6.66 10.38 4.36
C ASP A 76 5.88 10.51 3.05
N ARG A 77 4.58 10.84 3.13
CA ARG A 77 3.76 11.09 1.94
C ARG A 77 4.21 12.30 1.13
N VAL A 78 4.64 13.38 1.77
CA VAL A 78 5.22 14.56 1.10
C VAL A 78 6.49 14.18 0.35
N ARG A 79 7.40 13.41 0.98
CA ARG A 79 8.64 12.94 0.34
C ARG A 79 8.36 12.09 -0.90
N ASP A 80 7.37 11.20 -0.81
CA ASP A 80 6.97 10.36 -1.95
C ASP A 80 6.46 11.22 -3.12
N ILE A 81 5.60 12.21 -2.84
CA ILE A 81 5.06 13.09 -3.88
C ILE A 81 6.14 14.00 -4.46
N GLU A 82 7.07 14.52 -3.64
CA GLU A 82 8.23 15.29 -4.12
C GLU A 82 9.10 14.46 -5.07
N ALA A 83 9.34 13.19 -4.76
CA ALA A 83 10.06 12.28 -5.66
C ALA A 83 9.31 12.09 -7.00
N LEU A 84 7.99 11.95 -6.97
CA LEU A 84 7.16 11.84 -8.18
C LEU A 84 7.15 13.13 -9.02
N VAL A 85 7.18 14.30 -8.37
CA VAL A 85 7.30 15.59 -9.07
C VAL A 85 8.67 15.75 -9.73
N GLU A 86 9.75 15.33 -9.05
CA GLU A 86 11.10 15.39 -9.61
C GLU A 86 11.26 14.44 -10.82
N LEU A 87 10.58 13.29 -10.80
CA LEU A 87 10.48 12.37 -11.94
C LEU A 87 9.68 12.93 -13.12
N GLN A 88 8.73 13.84 -12.87
CA GLN A 88 7.91 14.48 -13.91
C GLN A 88 8.58 15.72 -14.55
N ARG A 89 9.66 16.24 -13.98
CA ARG A 89 10.38 17.35 -14.58
C ARG A 89 11.10 16.89 -15.85
N PRO A 90 10.84 17.51 -17.02
CA PRO A 90 11.62 17.24 -18.22
C PRO A 90 13.07 17.66 -17.97
N THR A 91 13.97 16.69 -17.92
CA THR A 91 15.40 16.90 -17.71
C THR A 91 16.02 17.55 -18.95
N THR A 92 15.95 18.88 -19.01
CA THR A 92 16.82 19.66 -19.90
C THR A 92 18.23 19.71 -19.31
N ALA A 93 19.12 18.90 -19.89
CA ALA A 93 20.57 18.99 -19.92
C ALA A 93 21.37 18.86 -18.59
N ARG A 94 22.16 17.78 -18.46
CA ARG A 94 23.60 17.74 -18.76
C ARG A 94 24.22 16.41 -18.31
N SER A 95 24.72 15.66 -19.29
CA SER A 95 25.60 14.49 -19.13
C SER A 95 26.90 14.87 -18.40
N THR A 96 27.31 14.08 -17.40
CA THR A 96 28.63 13.44 -17.25
C THR A 96 28.76 12.78 -15.87
N SER A 97 28.67 11.44 -15.79
CA SER A 97 29.62 10.59 -15.06
C SER A 97 29.26 9.12 -15.20
N LEU A 98 30.22 8.33 -15.67
CA LEU A 98 30.21 6.89 -15.74
C LEU A 98 30.03 6.24 -14.36
N SER A 99 29.01 5.41 -14.18
CA SER A 99 29.11 4.07 -13.57
C SER A 99 27.73 3.46 -13.35
N GLY A 100 27.56 2.24 -13.88
CA GLY A 100 26.79 1.18 -13.24
C GLY A 100 25.27 1.32 -13.21
N THR A 101 24.62 0.44 -14.00
CA THR A 101 23.18 0.11 -14.01
C THR A 101 22.41 0.85 -15.09
N ILE A 102 22.28 0.19 -16.24
CA ILE A 102 21.25 0.50 -17.23
C ILE A 102 19.91 0.12 -16.58
N LEU A 103 19.32 1.07 -15.84
CA LEU A 103 17.88 1.07 -15.62
C LEU A 103 17.29 1.43 -16.97
N THR A 104 16.73 0.42 -17.65
CA THR A 104 16.04 0.57 -18.92
C THR A 104 14.86 1.52 -18.75
N ASN A 105 15.09 2.75 -19.20
CA ASN A 105 14.08 3.72 -19.57
C ASN A 105 13.17 3.11 -20.66
N LEU A 106 12.09 2.45 -20.24
CA LEU A 106 10.99 2.05 -21.11
C LEU A 106 10.07 3.26 -21.33
N ASN A 107 10.60 4.24 -22.08
CA ASN A 107 9.76 5.18 -22.80
C ASN A 107 9.20 4.45 -24.04
N SER A 108 8.09 3.76 -23.85
CA SER A 108 7.24 3.28 -24.94
C SER A 108 5.84 3.79 -24.68
N SER A 109 5.36 4.65 -25.58
CA SER A 109 3.98 5.10 -25.63
C SER A 109 3.04 3.89 -25.69
N SER A 110 2.53 3.49 -24.54
CA SER A 110 1.46 2.51 -24.40
C SER A 110 0.82 2.77 -23.03
N GLN A 111 -0.38 3.33 -23.09
CA GLN A 111 -1.23 3.51 -21.93
C GLN A 111 -1.42 2.17 -21.22
N ASN A 112 -1.34 2.21 -19.88
CA ASN A 112 -1.77 1.19 -18.94
C ASN A 112 -0.92 -0.08 -18.83
N VAL A 113 0.09 -0.09 -17.95
CA VAL A 113 0.52 -1.33 -17.29
C VAL A 113 0.87 -1.09 -15.82
N ALA A 114 0.16 -1.83 -14.96
CA ALA A 114 0.43 -2.12 -13.54
C ALA A 114 0.36 -0.95 -12.53
N SER A 115 -0.86 -0.56 -12.17
CA SER A 115 -1.15 -0.18 -10.78
C SER A 115 -0.75 -1.35 -9.88
N VAL A 116 0.29 -1.17 -9.06
CA VAL A 116 0.63 -2.08 -7.96
C VAL A 116 -0.61 -2.18 -7.09
N ARG A 117 -1.15 -3.40 -6.98
CA ARG A 117 -2.40 -3.62 -6.24
C ARG A 117 -2.11 -3.51 -4.74
N PRO A 118 -3.04 -2.98 -3.92
CA PRO A 118 -2.84 -2.79 -2.48
C PRO A 118 -2.44 -4.05 -1.68
N TRP A 119 -2.58 -5.25 -2.26
CA TRP A 119 -2.25 -6.53 -1.64
C TRP A 119 -0.80 -6.99 -1.90
N ASP A 120 -0.06 -6.33 -2.80
CA ASP A 120 1.37 -6.59 -3.05
C ASP A 120 2.28 -6.00 -1.98
N VAL A 121 1.76 -5.13 -1.12
CA VAL A 121 2.47 -4.68 0.07
C VAL A 121 2.47 -5.83 1.06
N VAL A 122 3.59 -6.56 1.11
CA VAL A 122 3.89 -7.51 2.19
C VAL A 122 3.68 -6.78 3.50
N ARG A 123 2.59 -7.14 4.19
CA ARG A 123 2.19 -6.59 5.49
C ARG A 123 3.35 -6.80 6.48
N GLY A 124 4.12 -5.74 6.73
CA GLY A 124 5.25 -5.73 7.66
C GLY A 124 6.59 -5.20 7.13
N GLY A 125 6.67 -4.75 5.88
CA GLY A 125 7.89 -4.17 5.30
C GLY A 125 7.91 -2.64 5.33
N ASN A 126 9.00 -2.07 5.85
CA ASN A 126 9.34 -0.65 5.84
C ASN A 126 9.12 0.01 4.44
N PRO A 127 8.41 1.14 4.32
CA PRO A 127 8.12 1.79 3.01
C PRO A 127 9.38 2.33 2.31
N ALA A 128 10.53 2.39 3.01
CA ALA A 128 11.83 2.75 2.45
C ALA A 128 12.52 1.61 1.66
N ALA A 129 11.93 0.43 1.56
CA ALA A 129 12.43 -0.63 0.68
C ALA A 129 12.05 -0.30 -0.75
N GLY A 130 12.92 0.49 -1.42
CA GLY A 130 12.78 0.87 -2.82
C GLY A 130 12.35 -0.30 -3.69
N MET A 131 11.53 0.03 -4.69
CA MET A 131 11.01 -0.84 -5.75
C MET A 131 11.63 -2.25 -5.71
N GLN A 132 11.03 -3.16 -4.95
CA GLN A 132 11.50 -4.55 -4.89
C GLN A 132 11.20 -5.17 -6.26
N VAL A 133 12.11 -4.97 -7.20
CA VAL A 133 12.07 -5.63 -8.50
C VAL A 133 12.17 -7.12 -8.20
N ASP A 134 11.15 -7.87 -8.59
CA ASP A 134 11.10 -9.31 -8.35
C ASP A 134 12.38 -9.97 -8.90
N PRO A 135 13.20 -10.60 -8.05
CA PRO A 135 14.49 -11.16 -8.45
C PRO A 135 14.34 -12.25 -9.53
N LEU A 136 13.19 -12.93 -9.60
CA LEU A 136 12.92 -13.90 -10.65
C LEU A 136 12.62 -13.22 -11.99
N LEU A 137 11.83 -12.15 -11.98
CA LEU A 137 11.54 -11.36 -13.17
C LEU A 137 12.81 -10.69 -13.70
N LEU A 138 13.63 -10.15 -12.80
CA LEU A 138 14.95 -9.59 -13.12
C LEU A 138 15.88 -10.64 -13.74
N LYS A 139 15.85 -11.88 -13.24
CA LYS A 139 16.61 -12.99 -13.83
C LYS A 139 16.13 -13.34 -15.25
N ILE A 140 14.82 -13.35 -15.48
CA ILE A 140 14.23 -13.63 -16.81
C ILE A 140 14.61 -12.51 -17.80
N LEU A 141 14.54 -11.26 -17.37
CA LEU A 141 14.98 -10.09 -18.15
C LEU A 141 16.47 -10.12 -18.47
N ASN A 142 17.32 -10.35 -17.46
CA ASN A 142 18.77 -10.45 -17.66
C ASN A 142 19.14 -11.62 -18.59
N LYS A 143 18.41 -12.74 -18.53
CA LYS A 143 18.61 -13.87 -19.44
C LYS A 143 18.30 -13.46 -20.89
N LEU A 144 17.18 -12.79 -21.15
CA LEU A 144 16.84 -12.27 -22.47
C LEU A 144 17.91 -11.29 -22.98
N GLN A 145 18.33 -10.35 -22.12
CA GLN A 145 19.32 -9.35 -22.46
C GLN A 145 20.66 -10.01 -22.83
N ASN A 146 21.12 -10.96 -22.02
CA ASN A 146 22.37 -11.69 -22.28
C ASN A 146 22.28 -12.57 -23.54
N GLU A 147 21.13 -13.21 -23.79
CA GLU A 147 20.92 -14.01 -25.00
C GLU A 147 20.96 -13.16 -26.28
N ILE A 148 20.36 -11.96 -26.26
CA ILE A 148 20.38 -11.05 -27.39
C ILE A 148 21.79 -10.48 -27.61
N ILE A 149 22.47 -10.03 -26.55
CA ILE A 149 23.82 -9.48 -26.64
C ILE A 149 24.80 -10.52 -27.18
N ALA A 150 24.82 -11.73 -26.58
CA ALA A 150 25.76 -12.77 -26.99
C ALA A 150 25.61 -13.18 -28.46
N LYS A 151 24.36 -13.33 -28.95
CA LYS A 151 24.10 -13.72 -30.34
C LYS A 151 24.32 -12.58 -31.34
N LEU A 152 24.17 -11.32 -30.93
CA LEU A 152 24.53 -10.17 -31.77
C LEU A 152 26.05 -10.02 -31.86
N GLU A 153 26.78 -10.21 -30.76
CA GLU A 153 28.25 -10.18 -30.73
C GLU A 153 28.85 -11.28 -31.61
N GLU A 154 28.34 -12.51 -31.54
CA GLU A 154 28.74 -13.64 -32.41
C GLU A 154 28.59 -13.30 -33.89
N LYS A 155 27.48 -12.64 -34.26
CA LYS A 155 27.17 -12.25 -35.65
C LYS A 155 27.96 -11.04 -36.16
N ILE A 156 28.44 -10.18 -35.26
CA ILE A 156 29.31 -9.05 -35.61
C ILE A 156 30.74 -9.54 -35.84
N VAL A 157 31.15 -10.61 -35.14
CA VAL A 157 32.49 -11.22 -35.27
C VAL A 157 32.58 -12.13 -36.49
N GLU A 158 31.53 -12.90 -36.82
CA GLU A 158 31.47 -13.69 -38.06
C GLU A 158 31.12 -12.80 -39.27
N LYS A 159 32.15 -12.34 -40.01
CA LYS A 159 32.00 -11.58 -41.28
C LYS A 159 31.39 -12.38 -42.46
N ASP A 160 30.75 -13.52 -42.22
CA ASP A 160 30.19 -14.36 -43.27
C ASP A 160 28.69 -14.08 -43.49
N TYR A 161 28.41 -13.32 -44.54
CA TYR A 161 27.07 -12.86 -44.93
C TYR A 161 26.12 -13.95 -45.44
N HIS A 162 26.51 -15.24 -45.47
CA HIS A 162 25.83 -16.21 -46.32
C HIS A 162 25.32 -17.53 -45.70
N LYS A 163 25.39 -17.76 -44.38
CA LYS A 163 24.74 -18.96 -43.79
C LYS A 163 24.05 -18.82 -42.42
N GLY A 164 24.15 -17.68 -41.73
CA GLY A 164 23.58 -17.51 -40.40
C GLY A 164 22.10 -17.12 -40.39
N GLN A 165 21.31 -17.69 -39.46
CA GLN A 165 19.94 -17.26 -39.12
C GLN A 165 19.84 -15.72 -39.13
N SER A 166 18.81 -15.14 -39.77
CA SER A 166 18.61 -13.68 -39.77
C SER A 166 18.64 -13.13 -38.33
N ILE A 167 19.18 -11.92 -38.13
CA ILE A 167 19.16 -11.25 -36.81
C ILE A 167 17.71 -11.21 -36.28
N GLU A 168 16.78 -10.96 -37.19
CA GLU A 168 15.35 -10.99 -36.92
C GLU A 168 14.88 -12.37 -36.39
N SER A 169 15.36 -13.47 -36.99
CA SER A 169 15.04 -14.82 -36.52
C SER A 169 15.60 -15.09 -35.12
N ILE A 170 16.78 -14.57 -34.82
CA ILE A 170 17.45 -14.72 -33.51
C ILE A 170 16.68 -13.96 -32.43
N VAL A 171 16.37 -12.69 -32.69
CA VAL A 171 15.62 -11.83 -31.76
C VAL A 171 14.22 -12.40 -31.55
N ASN A 172 13.53 -12.83 -32.62
CA ASN A 172 12.21 -13.46 -32.50
C ASN A 172 12.25 -14.76 -31.70
N GLN A 173 13.30 -15.58 -31.85
CA GLN A 173 13.43 -16.80 -31.06
C GLN A 173 13.66 -16.52 -29.57
N SER A 174 14.51 -15.54 -29.23
CA SER A 174 14.76 -15.14 -27.85
C SER A 174 13.53 -14.46 -27.22
N LEU A 175 12.77 -13.65 -27.99
CA LEU A 175 11.49 -13.11 -27.53
C LEU A 175 10.43 -14.19 -27.32
N MET A 176 10.35 -15.20 -28.20
CA MET A 176 9.46 -16.35 -27.99
C MET A 176 9.84 -17.15 -26.73
N GLN A 177 11.14 -17.33 -26.46
CA GLN A 177 11.59 -18.00 -25.26
C GLN A 177 11.29 -17.18 -23.99
N PHE A 178 11.52 -15.87 -24.04
CA PHE A 178 11.14 -14.95 -22.97
C PHE A 178 9.64 -15.00 -22.70
N GLY A 179 8.79 -15.00 -23.74
CA GLY A 179 7.35 -15.10 -23.58
C GLY A 179 6.92 -16.39 -22.86
N LYS A 180 7.59 -17.53 -23.13
CA LYS A 180 7.36 -18.79 -22.41
C LYS A 180 7.79 -18.70 -20.94
N ASP A 181 9.00 -18.17 -20.69
CA ASP A 181 9.54 -18.02 -19.34
C ASP A 181 8.66 -17.08 -18.49
N LEU A 182 8.13 -16.01 -19.11
CA LEU A 182 7.19 -15.06 -18.49
C LEU A 182 5.83 -15.73 -18.19
N ALA A 183 5.28 -16.51 -19.11
CA ALA A 183 4.03 -17.23 -18.87
C ALA A 183 4.13 -18.22 -17.70
N ILE A 184 5.26 -18.92 -17.57
CA ILE A 184 5.52 -19.82 -16.44
C ILE A 184 5.62 -19.03 -15.13
N TYR A 185 6.29 -17.88 -15.16
CA TYR A 185 6.39 -16.98 -14.01
C TYR A 185 5.01 -16.49 -13.55
N GLU A 186 4.18 -16.00 -14.46
CA GLU A 186 2.81 -15.55 -14.15
C GLU A 186 1.96 -16.69 -13.61
N GLN A 187 2.03 -17.88 -14.22
CA GLN A 187 1.30 -19.06 -13.75
C GLN A 187 1.72 -19.44 -12.32
N LYS A 188 3.02 -19.38 -12.01
CA LYS A 188 3.54 -19.62 -10.67
C LYS A 188 3.01 -18.58 -9.69
N ASN A 189 3.05 -17.29 -10.06
CA ASN A 189 2.56 -16.21 -9.21
C ASN A 189 1.06 -16.35 -8.92
N TYR A 190 0.26 -16.67 -9.94
CA TYR A 190 -1.17 -16.96 -9.78
C TYR A 190 -1.41 -18.13 -8.82
N LYS A 191 -0.63 -19.21 -8.94
CA LYS A 191 -0.74 -20.38 -8.06
C LYS A 191 -0.40 -20.04 -6.60
N GLU A 192 0.64 -19.26 -6.37
CA GLU A 192 1.02 -18.81 -5.02
C GLU A 192 -0.03 -17.88 -4.42
N PHE A 193 -0.53 -16.93 -5.20
CA PHE A 193 -1.62 -16.05 -4.77
C PHE A 193 -2.87 -16.86 -4.40
N ASN A 194 -3.27 -17.80 -5.24
CA ASN A 194 -4.44 -18.64 -4.98
C ASN A 194 -4.26 -19.51 -3.73
N ALA A 195 -3.06 -20.03 -3.48
CA ALA A 195 -2.75 -20.77 -2.26
C ALA A 195 -2.86 -19.90 -1.00
N ARG A 196 -2.37 -18.65 -1.05
CA ARG A 196 -2.52 -17.68 0.05
C ARG A 196 -3.99 -17.32 0.30
N LEU A 197 -4.74 -17.11 -0.78
CA LEU A 197 -6.18 -16.82 -0.71
C LEU A 197 -6.96 -17.98 -0.08
N GLU A 198 -6.70 -19.21 -0.49
CA GLU A 198 -7.32 -20.41 0.09
C GLU A 198 -6.98 -20.58 1.57
N LYS A 199 -5.72 -20.33 1.95
CA LYS A 199 -5.32 -20.36 3.37
C LYS A 199 -6.12 -19.34 4.18
N ALA A 200 -6.19 -18.09 3.72
CA ALA A 200 -6.94 -17.04 4.38
C ALA A 200 -8.45 -17.35 4.45
N ASN A 201 -9.02 -17.92 3.39
CA ASN A 201 -10.42 -18.34 3.36
C ASN A 201 -10.72 -19.44 4.38
N ASN A 202 -9.82 -20.43 4.51
CA ASN A 202 -9.96 -21.50 5.49
C ASN A 202 -9.82 -21.01 6.92
N GLU A 203 -8.91 -20.07 7.18
CA GLU A 203 -8.79 -19.41 8.49
C GLU A 203 -10.05 -18.59 8.81
N ASN A 204 -10.57 -17.84 7.85
CA ASN A 204 -11.81 -17.07 8.02
C ASN A 204 -13.00 -17.98 8.32
N LYS A 205 -13.16 -19.10 7.60
CA LYS A 205 -14.18 -20.11 7.91
C LYS A 205 -14.02 -20.67 9.33
N LYS A 206 -12.79 -20.95 9.77
CA LYS A 206 -12.53 -21.42 11.14
C LYS A 206 -12.96 -20.40 12.19
N LEU A 207 -12.57 -19.13 12.01
CA LEU A 207 -12.93 -18.05 12.91
C LEU A 207 -14.44 -17.81 12.92
N SER A 208 -15.08 -17.81 11.76
CA SER A 208 -16.53 -17.68 11.63
C SER A 208 -17.26 -18.79 12.38
N ASN A 209 -16.81 -20.05 12.26
CA ASN A 209 -17.36 -21.17 13.03
C ASN A 209 -17.15 -21.02 14.54
N GLN A 210 -16.02 -20.45 14.98
CA GLN A 210 -15.79 -20.16 16.40
C GLN A 210 -16.74 -19.09 16.91
N ILE A 211 -16.99 -18.03 16.13
CA ILE A 211 -17.95 -16.97 16.46
C ILE A 211 -19.35 -17.57 16.64
N VAL A 212 -19.80 -18.44 15.73
CA VAL A 212 -21.10 -19.10 15.85
C VAL A 212 -21.20 -19.91 17.14
N LYS A 213 -20.20 -20.74 17.44
CA LYS A 213 -20.18 -21.54 18.69
C LYS A 213 -20.18 -20.69 19.95
N LEU A 214 -19.45 -19.57 19.95
CA LEU A 214 -19.44 -18.65 21.09
C LEU A 214 -20.79 -17.96 21.25
N ARG A 215 -21.45 -17.61 20.14
CA ARG A 215 -22.80 -17.05 20.14
C ARG A 215 -23.82 -18.04 20.70
N GLU A 216 -23.80 -19.29 20.28
CA GLU A 216 -24.70 -20.34 20.81
C GLU A 216 -24.51 -20.58 22.31
N ARG A 217 -23.25 -20.57 22.79
CA ARG A 217 -22.94 -20.66 24.22
C ARG A 217 -23.47 -19.45 24.99
N TRP A 218 -23.31 -18.25 24.43
CA TRP A 218 -23.83 -17.03 25.01
C TRP A 218 -25.37 -17.07 25.10
N ASP A 219 -26.04 -17.43 24.01
CA ASP A 219 -27.49 -17.55 23.94
C ASP A 219 -28.00 -18.60 24.96
N SER A 220 -27.29 -19.72 25.12
CA SER A 220 -27.60 -20.75 26.12
C SER A 220 -27.45 -20.24 27.56
N LEU A 221 -26.40 -19.45 27.83
CA LEU A 221 -26.16 -18.87 29.15
C LEU A 221 -27.24 -17.84 29.50
N VAL A 222 -27.61 -16.99 28.54
CA VAL A 222 -28.71 -16.03 28.67
C VAL A 222 -30.03 -16.74 28.93
N GLU A 223 -30.34 -17.82 28.20
CA GLU A 223 -31.57 -18.58 28.36
C GLU A 223 -31.61 -19.29 29.73
N SER A 224 -30.49 -19.86 30.19
CA SER A 224 -30.36 -20.44 31.52
C SER A 224 -30.56 -19.41 32.64
N ALA A 225 -30.01 -18.20 32.48
CA ALA A 225 -30.21 -17.10 33.42
C ALA A 225 -31.68 -16.63 33.47
N LYS A 226 -32.34 -16.52 32.30
CA LYS A 226 -33.79 -16.24 32.22
C LYS A 226 -34.61 -17.31 32.93
N GLN A 227 -34.37 -18.59 32.65
CA GLN A 227 -35.07 -19.70 33.30
C GLN A 227 -34.91 -19.69 34.83
N ARG A 228 -33.69 -19.41 35.33
CA ARG A 228 -33.44 -19.27 36.78
C ARG A 228 -34.27 -18.14 37.39
N ARG A 229 -34.35 -16.99 36.72
CA ARG A 229 -35.16 -15.85 37.18
C ARG A 229 -36.65 -16.19 37.21
N THR A 230 -37.17 -16.82 36.15
CA THR A 230 -38.58 -17.24 36.09
C THR A 230 -38.91 -18.22 37.21
N ARG A 231 -38.07 -19.24 37.44
CA ARG A 231 -38.28 -20.22 38.54
C ARG A 231 -38.24 -19.58 39.93
N GLN A 232 -37.38 -18.59 40.15
CA GLN A 232 -37.35 -17.86 41.42
C GLN A 232 -38.63 -17.03 41.61
N GLN A 233 -39.13 -16.41 40.55
CA GLN A 233 -40.36 -15.62 40.57
C GLN A 233 -41.60 -16.49 40.78
N ASP A 234 -41.65 -17.68 40.18
CA ASP A 234 -42.73 -18.65 40.39
C ASP A 234 -42.74 -19.19 41.83
N ASN A 235 -41.57 -19.49 42.41
CA ASN A 235 -41.46 -19.95 43.80
C ASN A 235 -41.87 -18.87 44.82
N LEU A 236 -41.59 -17.58 44.53
CA LEU A 236 -42.02 -16.46 45.38
C LEU A 236 -43.53 -16.25 45.33
N ASN A 237 -44.16 -16.45 44.18
CA ASN A 237 -45.61 -16.34 44.03
C ASN A 237 -46.36 -17.54 44.63
N GLY A 238 -45.78 -18.74 44.60
CA GLY A 238 -46.34 -19.95 45.20
C GLY A 238 -46.41 -19.92 46.73
N ASN A 239 -45.46 -19.27 47.41
CA ASN A 239 -45.43 -19.15 48.87
C ASN A 239 -46.38 -18.08 49.44
N ASN A 240 -47.00 -17.25 48.59
CA ASN A 240 -47.95 -16.20 49.00
C ASN A 240 -49.43 -16.63 48.85
N SER A 241 -49.69 -17.88 48.46
CA SER A 241 -51.03 -18.43 48.19
C SER A 241 -51.44 -19.60 49.12
N GLY A 242 -50.71 -19.81 50.23
CA GLY A 242 -51.06 -20.78 51.28
C GLY A 242 -51.16 -20.09 52.63
#